data_AF-A0AAD2GD18-F1
#
_entry.id   AF-A0AAD2GD18-F1
#
_cell.length_a   1.000
_cell.length_b   1.000
_cell.length_c   1.000
_cell.angle_alpha   90.00
_cell.angle_beta   90.00
_cell.angle_gamma   90.00
#
_symmetry.space_group_name_H-M   'P 1'
#
loop_
_entity.id
_entity.type
_entity.pdbx_description
1 polymer ?
#
loop_
_entity_poly.entity_id
_entity_poly.type
_entity_poly.pdbx_seq_one_letter_code
_entity_poly.pdbx_strand_id
1 'polypeptide(L)'
;MSKQSQSPLAALTEQIGGESAFNYLIMTFSETVLQDLELQVAFKGMDAEVLADHMTNLIKMVFGYSCKSSMVSSSVRGRVVLRNYALFELGLSRSQLRKLQLHFEAAMVDSMVEGDVFEHCKERFTDLCIIFDAEKRGLQQSPDAMSNDPAMIMMARARRVVPKAA
;
A
#
# COMPACT_ATOMS: atom_id res chain seq x y z
N MET A 1 20.13 -23.94 19.61
CA MET A 1 19.89 -22.60 19.04
C MET A 1 18.62 -22.67 18.21
N SER A 2 17.51 -22.17 18.76
CA SER A 2 16.21 -22.17 18.09
C SER A 2 16.27 -21.18 16.92
N LYS A 3 16.12 -21.65 15.69
CA LYS A 3 15.91 -20.77 14.53
C LYS A 3 14.60 -20.02 14.79
N GLN A 4 14.67 -18.79 15.27
CA GLN A 4 13.52 -17.89 15.26
C GLN A 4 13.07 -17.81 13.80
N SER A 5 11.87 -18.30 13.53
CA SER A 5 11.19 -18.12 12.25
C SER A 5 11.05 -16.62 12.02
N GLN A 6 11.99 -16.04 11.27
CA GLN A 6 11.94 -14.64 10.88
C GLN A 6 10.62 -14.39 10.15
N SER A 7 10.00 -13.24 10.42
CA SER A 7 8.79 -12.85 9.71
C SER A 7 9.12 -12.71 8.21
N PRO A 8 8.14 -12.97 7.30
CA PRO A 8 8.36 -12.79 5.86
C PRO A 8 8.90 -11.40 5.51
N LEU A 9 8.41 -10.37 6.21
CA LEU A 9 8.89 -9.00 6.06
C LEU A 9 10.36 -8.86 6.46
N ALA A 10 10.76 -9.38 7.63
CA ALA A 10 12.14 -9.24 8.08
C ALA A 10 13.13 -9.94 7.13
N ALA A 11 12.77 -11.11 6.61
CA ALA A 11 13.58 -11.81 5.63
C ALA A 11 13.72 -11.01 4.32
N LEU A 12 12.62 -10.41 3.83
CA LEU A 12 12.63 -9.60 2.62
C LEU A 12 13.40 -8.28 2.80
N THR A 13 13.20 -7.59 3.93
CA THR A 13 13.96 -6.38 4.26
C THR A 13 15.45 -6.66 4.27
N GLU A 14 15.87 -7.81 4.82
CA GLU A 14 17.29 -8.16 4.82
C GLU A 14 17.82 -8.47 3.41
N GLN A 15 17.01 -9.09 2.56
CA GLN A 15 17.35 -9.31 1.15
C GLN A 15 17.47 -8.01 0.34
N ILE A 16 16.73 -6.96 0.73
CA ILE A 16 16.82 -5.61 0.13
C ILE A 16 18.10 -4.87 0.58
N GLY A 17 18.81 -5.36 1.59
CA GLY A 17 20.00 -4.71 2.16
C GLY A 17 19.75 -4.09 3.55
N GLY A 18 18.72 -4.56 4.25
CA GLY A 18 18.37 -4.16 5.61
C GLY A 18 17.42 -2.96 5.68
N GLU A 19 17.06 -2.55 6.90
CA GLU A 19 16.09 -1.47 7.14
C GLU A 19 16.53 -0.13 6.53
N SER A 20 17.83 0.18 6.52
CA SER A 20 18.33 1.43 5.91
C SER A 20 18.11 1.46 4.39
N ALA A 21 18.38 0.35 3.70
CA ALA A 21 18.15 0.24 2.26
C ALA A 21 16.66 0.27 1.93
N PHE A 22 15.83 -0.41 2.73
CA PHE A 22 14.38 -0.34 2.61
C PHE A 22 13.85 1.09 2.78
N ASN A 23 14.27 1.80 3.83
CA ASN A 23 13.82 3.18 4.06
C ASN A 23 14.29 4.14 2.95
N TYR A 24 15.51 3.97 2.45
CA TYR A 24 16.01 4.72 1.30
C TYR A 24 15.15 4.49 0.05
N LEU A 25 14.87 3.22 -0.27
CA LEU A 25 14.00 2.84 -1.38
C LEU A 25 12.62 3.48 -1.28
N ILE A 26 12.00 3.48 -0.09
CA ILE A 26 10.68 4.09 0.10
C ILE A 26 10.74 5.62 -0.06
N MET A 27 11.81 6.25 0.43
CA MET A 27 11.99 7.69 0.27
C MET A 27 12.14 8.07 -1.21
N THR A 28 13.04 7.40 -1.94
CA THR A 28 13.24 7.62 -3.39
C THR A 28 11.97 7.37 -4.19
N PHE A 29 11.24 6.30 -3.86
CA PHE A 29 9.91 6.05 -4.42
C PHE A 29 8.93 7.21 -4.15
N SER A 30 8.90 7.74 -2.94
CA SER A 30 7.95 8.80 -2.57
C SER A 30 8.29 10.13 -3.24
N GLU A 31 9.58 10.47 -3.33
CA GLU A 31 10.06 11.66 -4.03
C GLU A 31 9.71 11.63 -5.53
N THR A 32 9.91 10.48 -6.19
CA THR A 32 9.61 10.30 -7.62
C THR A 32 8.10 10.34 -7.89
N VAL A 33 7.29 9.77 -6.99
CA VAL A 33 5.81 9.87 -7.06
C VAL A 33 5.32 11.30 -6.99
N LEU A 34 5.89 12.12 -6.10
CA LEU A 34 5.52 13.53 -5.97
C LEU A 34 5.98 14.38 -7.16
N GLN A 35 6.87 13.88 -8.02
CA GLN A 35 7.27 14.55 -9.26
C GLN A 35 6.37 14.18 -10.46
N ASP A 36 5.55 13.13 -10.36
CA ASP A 36 4.62 12.73 -11.42
C ASP A 36 3.36 13.59 -11.41
N LEU A 37 3.14 14.35 -12.49
CA LEU A 37 2.02 15.29 -12.62
C LEU A 37 0.64 14.64 -12.44
N GLU A 38 0.45 13.36 -12.81
CA GLU A 38 -0.84 12.68 -12.64
C GLU A 38 -1.05 12.17 -11.22
N LEU A 39 0.04 11.91 -10.48
CA LEU A 39 -0.01 11.48 -9.08
C LEU A 39 -0.07 12.67 -8.12
N GLN A 40 0.56 13.80 -8.47
CA GLN A 40 0.54 15.03 -7.68
C GLN A 40 -0.88 15.50 -7.32
N VAL A 41 -1.83 15.31 -8.23
CA VAL A 41 -3.23 15.68 -7.96
C VAL A 41 -3.82 14.86 -6.81
N ALA A 42 -3.47 13.57 -6.74
CA ALA A 42 -3.95 12.68 -5.68
C ALA A 42 -3.22 12.89 -4.35
N PHE A 43 -1.93 13.22 -4.39
CA PHE A 43 -1.10 13.44 -3.20
C PHE A 43 -0.93 14.93 -2.85
N LYS A 44 -1.86 15.78 -3.31
CA LYS A 44 -1.75 17.23 -3.13
C LYS A 44 -1.67 17.58 -1.65
N GLY A 45 -0.63 18.33 -1.28
CA GLY A 45 -0.40 18.78 0.10
C GLY A 45 0.31 17.76 0.99
N MET A 46 0.73 16.61 0.45
CA MET A 46 1.69 15.72 1.10
C MET A 46 3.11 16.11 0.67
N ASP A 47 4.04 16.09 1.62
CA ASP A 47 5.47 16.08 1.33
C ASP A 47 6.00 14.64 1.22
N ALA A 48 7.28 14.50 0.86
CA ALA A 48 7.90 13.20 0.65
C ALA A 48 7.96 12.38 1.94
N GLU A 49 8.15 13.01 3.11
CA GLU A 49 8.24 12.33 4.40
C GLU A 49 6.89 11.73 4.79
N VAL A 50 5.82 12.52 4.68
CA VAL A 50 4.45 12.07 4.97
C VAL A 50 4.04 10.94 4.02
N LEU A 51 4.35 11.08 2.72
CA LEU A 51 4.06 10.02 1.76
C LEU A 51 4.88 8.76 2.04
N ALA A 52 6.17 8.91 2.38
CA ALA A 52 7.05 7.79 2.71
C ALA A 52 6.58 7.04 3.96
N ASP A 53 6.07 7.72 4.98
CA ASP A 53 5.49 7.10 6.17
C ASP A 53 4.24 6.27 5.83
N HIS A 54 3.35 6.83 5.01
CA HIS A 54 2.15 6.12 4.54
C HIS A 54 2.52 4.91 3.69
N MET A 55 3.46 5.06 2.76
CA MET A 55 3.90 3.99 1.86
C MET A 55 4.68 2.91 2.60
N THR A 56 5.52 3.28 3.57
CA THR A 56 6.23 2.33 4.45
C THR A 56 5.23 1.43 5.17
N ASN A 57 4.22 2.02 5.82
CA ASN A 57 3.22 1.26 6.55
C ASN A 57 2.42 0.31 5.65
N LEU A 58 2.03 0.80 4.47
CA LEU A 58 1.28 0.02 3.50
C LEU A 58 2.11 -1.15 2.96
N ILE A 59 3.33 -0.88 2.50
CA ILE A 59 4.23 -1.88 1.90
C ILE A 59 4.66 -2.90 2.95
N LYS A 60 5.08 -2.48 4.15
CA LYS A 60 5.43 -3.41 5.25
C LYS A 60 4.26 -4.34 5.59
N MET A 61 3.04 -3.83 5.57
CA MET A 61 1.86 -4.65 5.84
C MET A 61 1.59 -5.66 4.74
N VAL A 62 1.70 -5.26 3.47
CA VAL A 62 1.50 -6.15 2.33
C VAL A 62 2.58 -7.23 2.31
N PHE A 63 3.83 -6.84 2.51
CA PHE A 63 5.00 -7.72 2.44
C PHE A 63 5.08 -8.65 3.66
N GLY A 64 4.46 -8.26 4.78
CA GLY A 64 4.33 -9.11 5.97
C GLY A 64 3.43 -10.33 5.81
N TYR A 65 2.60 -10.40 4.77
CA TYR A 65 1.77 -11.58 4.52
C TYR A 65 2.51 -12.60 3.65
N SER A 66 2.69 -13.81 4.17
CA SER A 66 3.53 -14.86 3.58
C SER A 66 3.07 -15.36 2.21
N CYS A 67 1.79 -15.28 1.83
CA CYS A 67 1.34 -15.82 0.54
C CYS A 67 0.21 -15.03 -0.13
N LYS A 68 0.15 -15.13 -1.48
CA LYS A 68 -0.88 -14.53 -2.34
C LYS A 68 -2.30 -14.94 -1.91
N SER A 69 -2.50 -16.17 -1.44
CA SER A 69 -3.81 -16.63 -0.96
C SER A 69 -4.28 -15.90 0.30
N SER A 70 -3.37 -15.39 1.14
CA SER A 70 -3.75 -14.57 2.29
C SER A 70 -4.34 -13.23 1.87
N MET A 71 -3.85 -12.63 0.78
CA MET A 71 -4.36 -11.35 0.26
C MET A 71 -5.80 -11.44 -0.27
N VAL A 72 -6.20 -12.63 -0.74
CA VAL A 72 -7.57 -12.90 -1.23
C VAL A 72 -8.58 -12.96 -0.07
N SER A 73 -8.12 -13.20 1.17
CA SER A 73 -8.99 -13.20 2.34
C SER A 73 -9.56 -11.82 2.60
N SER A 74 -10.90 -11.73 2.68
CA SER A 74 -11.60 -10.48 3.05
C SER A 74 -11.13 -9.90 4.39
N SER A 75 -10.73 -10.76 5.34
CA SER A 75 -10.21 -10.31 6.65
C SER A 75 -8.83 -9.67 6.59
N VAL A 76 -7.95 -10.15 5.69
CA VAL A 76 -6.63 -9.55 5.45
C VAL A 76 -6.79 -8.26 4.69
N ARG A 77 -7.56 -8.30 3.60
CA ARG A 77 -7.89 -7.11 2.80
C ARG A 77 -8.48 -6.01 3.68
N GLY A 78 -9.52 -6.31 4.45
CA GLY A 78 -10.13 -5.35 5.37
C GLY A 78 -9.14 -4.74 6.36
N ARG A 79 -8.17 -5.51 6.88
CA ARG A 79 -7.12 -4.96 7.75
C ARG A 79 -6.16 -4.02 7.02
N VAL A 80 -5.73 -4.38 5.81
CA VAL A 80 -4.88 -3.52 4.98
C VAL A 80 -5.57 -2.19 4.71
N VAL A 81 -6.84 -2.24 4.35
CA VAL A 81 -7.61 -1.04 4.00
C VAL A 81 -7.90 -0.19 5.24
N LEU A 82 -8.34 -0.79 6.35
CA LEU A 82 -8.62 -0.06 7.59
C LEU A 82 -7.39 0.66 8.14
N ARG A 83 -6.22 0.03 8.09
CA ARG A 83 -4.99 0.64 8.63
C ARG A 83 -4.35 1.66 7.70
N ASN A 84 -4.69 1.64 6.41
CA ASN A 84 -4.16 2.57 5.41
C ASN A 84 -5.26 3.41 4.77
N TYR A 85 -6.38 3.61 5.49
CA TYR A 85 -7.61 4.18 4.96
C TYR A 85 -7.41 5.53 4.26
N ALA A 86 -6.52 6.38 4.78
CA ALA A 86 -6.19 7.67 4.18
C ALA A 86 -5.71 7.54 2.72
N LEU A 87 -4.90 6.52 2.39
CA LEU A 87 -4.45 6.27 1.02
C LEU A 87 -5.59 5.77 0.12
N PHE A 88 -6.50 4.96 0.67
CA PHE A 88 -7.67 4.47 -0.08
C PHE A 88 -8.71 5.58 -0.34
N GLU A 89 -8.85 6.54 0.58
CA GLU A 89 -9.71 7.71 0.38
C GLU A 89 -9.26 8.63 -0.75
N LEU A 90 -7.97 8.61 -1.12
CA LEU A 90 -7.47 9.37 -2.28
C LEU A 90 -8.15 8.93 -3.60
N GLY A 91 -8.77 7.75 -3.62
CA GLY A 91 -9.60 7.31 -4.73
C GLY A 91 -8.81 7.05 -6.02
N LEU A 92 -7.54 6.67 -5.89
CA LEU A 92 -6.61 6.43 -7.00
C LEU A 92 -7.24 5.63 -8.13
N SER A 93 -7.04 6.08 -9.37
CA SER A 93 -7.48 5.35 -10.56
C SER A 93 -6.55 4.16 -10.84
N ARG A 94 -7.01 3.22 -11.67
CA ARG A 94 -6.17 2.11 -12.12
C ARG A 94 -4.91 2.59 -12.86
N SER A 95 -5.00 3.70 -13.60
CA SER A 95 -3.82 4.28 -14.26
C SER A 95 -2.84 4.85 -13.23
N GLN A 96 -3.33 5.54 -12.20
CA GLN A 96 -2.50 6.06 -11.11
C GLN A 96 -1.84 4.93 -10.28
N LEU A 97 -2.56 3.85 -9.98
CA LEU A 97 -1.99 2.68 -9.30
C LEU A 97 -0.88 2.02 -10.14
N ARG A 98 -1.10 1.91 -11.46
CA ARG A 98 -0.05 1.41 -12.37
C ARG A 98 1.18 2.32 -12.37
N LYS A 99 1.00 3.64 -12.33
CA LYS A 99 2.12 4.58 -12.21
C LYS A 99 2.86 4.43 -10.88
N LEU A 100 2.16 4.28 -9.76
CA LEU A 100 2.79 4.01 -8.47
C LEU A 100 3.66 2.76 -8.54
N GLN A 101 3.16 1.68 -9.15
CA GLN A 101 3.95 0.47 -9.35
C GLN A 101 5.20 0.74 -10.21
N LEU A 102 5.08 1.50 -11.30
CA LEU A 102 6.24 1.85 -12.14
C LEU A 102 7.30 2.67 -11.38
N HIS A 103 6.89 3.63 -10.56
CA HIS A 103 7.81 4.40 -9.71
C HIS A 103 8.48 3.53 -8.65
N PHE A 104 7.74 2.57 -8.08
CA PHE A 104 8.30 1.61 -7.15
C PHE A 104 9.31 0.67 -7.81
N GLU A 105 9.01 0.18 -9.02
CA GLU A 105 9.95 -0.61 -9.83
C GLU A 105 11.20 0.18 -10.20
N ALA A 106 11.08 1.46 -10.58
CA ALA A 106 12.22 2.32 -10.84
C ALA A 106 13.08 2.53 -9.58
N ALA A 107 12.47 2.84 -8.44
CA ALA A 107 13.17 3.02 -7.17
C ALA A 107 13.90 1.75 -6.70
N MET A 108 13.34 0.56 -7.00
CA MET A 108 14.02 -0.71 -6.75
C MET A 108 15.30 -0.85 -7.58
N VAL A 109 15.25 -0.52 -8.87
CA VAL A 109 16.43 -0.54 -9.76
C VAL A 109 17.49 0.45 -9.27
N ASP A 110 17.09 1.68 -8.92
CA ASP A 110 17.99 2.70 -8.40
C ASP A 110 18.63 2.29 -7.06
N SER A 111 17.92 1.48 -6.27
CA SER A 111 18.40 0.91 -5.00
C SER A 111 19.16 -0.42 -5.17
N MET A 112 19.49 -0.82 -6.41
CA MET A 112 20.17 -2.08 -6.74
C MET A 112 19.43 -3.34 -6.28
N VAL A 113 18.10 -3.28 -6.16
CA VAL A 113 17.25 -4.44 -5.91
C VAL A 113 16.98 -5.14 -7.24
N GLU A 114 17.52 -6.34 -7.40
CA GLU A 114 17.46 -7.09 -8.66
C GLU A 114 17.07 -8.58 -8.45
N GLY A 115 16.88 -9.30 -9.55
CA GLY A 115 16.64 -10.75 -9.55
C GLY A 115 15.35 -11.16 -8.84
N ASP A 116 15.41 -12.26 -8.09
CA ASP A 116 14.24 -12.84 -7.41
C ASP A 116 13.61 -11.90 -6.39
N VAL A 117 14.41 -11.03 -5.75
CA VAL A 117 13.92 -10.05 -4.77
C VAL A 117 13.08 -8.99 -5.45
N PHE A 118 13.55 -8.50 -6.61
CA PHE A 118 12.81 -7.53 -7.43
C PHE A 118 11.45 -8.10 -7.87
N GLU A 119 11.45 -9.31 -8.44
CA GLU A 119 10.22 -9.96 -8.90
C GLU A 119 9.27 -10.21 -7.72
N HIS A 120 9.78 -10.62 -6.56
CA HIS A 120 8.95 -10.80 -5.38
C HIS A 120 8.27 -9.49 -4.94
N CYS A 121 9.03 -8.40 -4.81
CA CYS A 121 8.50 -7.09 -4.44
C CYS A 121 7.47 -6.58 -5.44
N LYS A 122 7.73 -6.77 -6.74
CA LYS A 122 6.82 -6.42 -7.83
C LYS A 122 5.50 -7.19 -7.76
N GLU A 123 5.56 -8.49 -7.52
CA GLU A 123 4.35 -9.31 -7.34
C GLU A 123 3.53 -8.84 -6.13
N ARG A 124 4.18 -8.53 -5.00
CA ARG A 124 3.50 -8.01 -3.82
C ARG A 124 2.86 -6.65 -4.04
N PHE A 125 3.51 -5.77 -4.78
CA PHE A 125 2.91 -4.49 -5.17
C PHE A 125 1.72 -4.69 -6.11
N THR A 126 1.78 -5.69 -6.99
CA THR A 126 0.65 -6.06 -7.85
C THR A 126 -0.55 -6.54 -7.01
N ASP A 127 -0.33 -7.34 -5.97
CA ASP A 127 -1.38 -7.75 -5.02
C ASP A 127 -2.04 -6.53 -4.34
N LEU A 128 -1.23 -5.52 -3.97
CA LEU A 128 -1.72 -4.26 -3.42
C LEU A 128 -2.62 -3.50 -4.40
N CYS A 129 -2.24 -3.40 -5.68
CA CYS A 129 -3.06 -2.78 -6.72
C CYS A 129 -4.43 -3.49 -6.86
N ILE A 130 -4.46 -4.82 -6.76
CA ILE A 130 -5.70 -5.62 -6.79
C ILE A 130 -6.60 -5.28 -5.61
N ILE A 131 -6.04 -5.06 -4.42
CA ILE A 131 -6.80 -4.65 -3.22
C ILE A 131 -7.45 -3.28 -3.45
N PHE A 132 -6.70 -2.30 -3.94
CA PHE A 132 -7.26 -0.98 -4.29
C PHE A 132 -8.40 -1.08 -5.31
N ASP A 133 -8.23 -1.85 -6.37
CA ASP A 133 -9.26 -2.04 -7.40
C ASP A 133 -10.50 -2.78 -6.85
N ALA A 134 -10.33 -3.71 -5.91
CA ALA A 134 -11.44 -4.41 -5.27
C ALA A 134 -12.27 -3.49 -4.37
N GLU A 135 -11.60 -2.70 -3.52
CA GLU A 135 -12.27 -1.77 -2.61
C GLU A 135 -12.96 -0.62 -3.33
N LYS A 136 -12.34 -0.08 -4.39
CA LYS A 136 -12.96 0.96 -5.20
C LYS A 136 -14.27 0.48 -5.84
N ARG A 137 -14.32 -0.77 -6.30
CA ARG A 137 -15.56 -1.39 -6.82
C ARG A 137 -16.59 -1.61 -5.72
N GLY A 138 -16.17 -2.05 -4.54
CA GLY A 138 -17.06 -2.19 -3.37
C GLY A 138 -17.70 -0.87 -2.94
N LEU A 139 -16.93 0.23 -2.95
CA LEU A 139 -17.42 1.58 -2.65
C LEU A 139 -18.41 2.12 -3.70
N GLN A 140 -18.27 1.70 -4.97
CA GLN A 140 -19.13 2.14 -6.06
C GLN A 140 -20.43 1.33 -6.19
N GLN A 141 -20.52 0.13 -5.61
CA GLN A 141 -21.60 -0.81 -5.93
C GLN A 141 -22.85 -0.78 -5.05
N SER A 142 -22.93 -0.21 -3.83
CA SER A 142 -24.24 0.10 -3.20
C SER A 142 -24.16 0.77 -1.82
N PRO A 143 -25.01 1.78 -1.51
CA PRO A 143 -25.32 2.18 -0.14
C PRO A 143 -26.15 1.12 0.65
N ASP A 144 -26.78 0.16 -0.01
CA ASP A 144 -27.60 -0.91 0.61
C ASP A 144 -26.81 -2.20 0.92
N ALA A 145 -25.60 -2.38 0.37
CA ALA A 145 -24.73 -3.52 0.66
C ALA A 145 -23.86 -3.32 1.93
N MET A 146 -23.98 -2.17 2.59
CA MET A 146 -23.22 -1.80 3.81
C MET A 146 -23.52 -2.69 5.03
N SER A 147 -24.40 -3.68 4.91
CA SER A 147 -24.95 -4.41 6.05
C SER A 147 -24.04 -5.50 6.63
N ASN A 148 -23.04 -6.04 5.92
CA ASN A 148 -22.32 -7.25 6.38
C ASN A 148 -20.79 -7.25 6.26
N ASP A 149 -20.14 -6.18 5.76
CA ASP A 149 -18.67 -6.10 5.76
C ASP A 149 -18.17 -5.27 6.96
N PRO A 150 -17.47 -5.86 7.94
CA PRO A 150 -16.97 -5.15 9.11
C PRO A 150 -16.06 -3.97 8.78
N ALA A 151 -15.28 -4.04 7.69
CA ALA A 151 -14.41 -2.94 7.27
C ALA A 151 -15.25 -1.77 6.76
N MET A 152 -16.30 -2.04 5.98
CA MET A 152 -17.22 -1.03 5.48
C MET A 152 -18.03 -0.38 6.60
N ILE A 153 -18.48 -1.16 7.59
CA ILE A 153 -19.17 -0.64 8.78
C ILE A 153 -18.25 0.29 9.57
N MET A 154 -16.97 -0.05 9.73
CA MET A 154 -16.01 0.80 10.42
C MET A 154 -15.68 2.08 9.63
N MET A 155 -15.53 2.01 8.31
CA MET A 155 -15.29 3.19 7.46
C MET A 155 -16.49 4.15 7.46
N ALA A 156 -17.71 3.62 7.41
CA ALA A 156 -18.93 4.41 7.52
C ALA A 156 -19.02 5.18 8.85
N ARG A 157 -18.52 4.57 9.93
CA ARG A 157 -18.44 5.21 11.25
C ARG A 157 -17.34 6.27 11.30
N ALA A 158 -16.16 6.01 10.73
CA ALA A 158 -15.07 6.99 10.67
C ALA A 158 -15.46 8.27 9.90
N ARG A 159 -16.22 8.13 8.80
CA ARG A 159 -16.73 9.27 8.01
C ARG A 159 -17.72 10.17 8.75
N ARG A 160 -18.40 9.68 9.80
CA ARG A 160 -19.37 10.47 10.58
C ARG A 160 -18.73 11.33 11.68
N VAL A 161 -17.44 11.14 11.97
CA VAL A 161 -16.76 11.82 13.08
C VAL A 161 -16.05 13.10 12.64
N VAL A 162 -15.87 13.33 11.33
CA VAL A 162 -15.27 14.58 10.83
C VAL A 162 -16.35 15.67 10.78
N PRO A 163 -16.29 16.72 11.61
CA PRO A 163 -17.23 17.83 11.49
C PRO A 163 -17.00 18.50 10.14
N LYS A 164 -18.06 18.75 9.38
CA LYS A 164 -18.01 19.73 8.28
C LYS A 164 -17.59 21.05 8.90
N ALA A 165 -16.34 21.46 8.70
CA ALA A 165 -15.95 22.84 8.89
C ALA A 165 -16.80 23.67 7.91
N ALA A 166 -17.66 24.51 8.49
CA ALA A 166 -18.50 25.48 7.80
C ALA A 166 -17.67 26.67 7.33
#